data_AF-A0A7K2C1G7-F1
#
_entry.id   AF-A0A7K2C1G7-F1
#
_cell.length_a   1.000
_cell.length_b   1.000
_cell.length_c   1.000
_cell.angle_alpha   90.00
_cell.angle_beta   90.00
_cell.angle_gamma   90.00
#
_symmetry.space_group_name_H-M   'P 1'
#
loop_
_entity.id
_entity.type
_entity.pdbx_description
1 polymer ?
#
loop_
_entity_poly.entity_id
_entity_poly.type
_entity_poly.pdbx_seq_one_letter_code
_entity_poly.pdbx_strand_id
1 'polypeptide(L)'
;MNDSTKSVTFTLLIILLATGCGTEAPRSITAVSWGGSYGQAVNEAVNIPFAEEMGINVGVEDYNGGLAQIRAQVEIGNIHWDVVDLEFADAVRGCDEGLLEPIDTDIKTPGHDRT
;
A
#
# COMPACT_ATOMS: atom_id res chain seq x y z
N MET A 1 53.91 -29.07 18.34
CA MET A 1 53.35 -30.32 18.90
C MET A 1 52.58 -29.96 20.18
N ASN A 2 51.25 -30.09 20.17
CA ASN A 2 50.45 -31.02 21.02
C ASN A 2 50.96 -31.12 22.47
N ASP A 3 50.16 -30.97 23.54
CA ASP A 3 48.76 -31.34 23.67
C ASP A 3 48.17 -30.84 25.01
N SER A 4 46.85 -30.66 25.01
CA SER A 4 45.87 -30.92 26.08
C SER A 4 46.10 -30.52 27.54
N THR A 5 45.07 -29.82 28.04
CA THR A 5 44.25 -30.16 29.22
C THR A 5 44.18 -29.04 30.24
N LYS A 6 43.25 -28.10 30.04
CA LYS A 6 42.57 -27.43 31.17
C LYS A 6 41.07 -27.50 30.93
N SER A 7 40.50 -28.52 31.57
CA SER A 7 39.09 -28.82 31.63
C SER A 7 38.30 -27.64 32.20
N VAL A 8 37.41 -27.12 31.38
CA VAL A 8 35.99 -26.85 31.67
C VAL A 8 35.68 -26.28 33.06
N THR A 9 35.41 -24.98 33.13
CA THR A 9 34.36 -24.46 34.02
C THR A 9 33.44 -23.56 33.21
N PHE A 10 32.24 -24.08 33.00
CA PHE A 10 31.14 -23.59 32.19
C PHE A 10 30.46 -22.41 32.93
N THR A 11 30.63 -21.17 32.47
CA THR A 11 29.78 -20.04 32.91
C THR A 11 28.90 -19.65 31.73
N LEU A 12 27.66 -20.11 31.82
CA LEU A 12 26.59 -19.97 30.83
C LEU A 12 26.17 -18.50 30.74
N LEU A 13 26.67 -17.78 29.73
CA LEU A 13 26.12 -16.49 29.34
C LEU A 13 24.95 -16.75 28.39
N ILE A 14 23.73 -16.89 28.94
CA ILE A 14 22.51 -16.89 28.13
C ILE A 14 22.28 -15.45 27.66
N ILE A 15 22.82 -15.11 26.50
CA ILE A 15 22.31 -13.99 25.72
C ILE A 15 21.00 -14.50 25.12
N LEU A 16 19.89 -14.19 25.78
CA LEU A 16 18.57 -14.37 25.22
C LEU A 16 18.48 -13.42 24.02
N LEU A 17 18.77 -13.92 22.82
CA LEU A 17 18.31 -13.28 21.60
C LEU A 17 16.78 -13.26 21.70
N ALA A 18 16.24 -12.13 22.14
CA ALA A 18 14.89 -11.75 21.80
C ALA A 18 14.88 -11.63 20.27
N THR A 19 14.64 -12.76 19.59
CA THR A 19 14.25 -12.77 18.19
C THR A 19 13.00 -11.92 18.14
N GLY A 20 13.16 -10.66 17.73
CA GLY A 20 12.04 -9.78 17.46
C GLY A 20 11.20 -10.49 16.42
N CYS A 21 10.10 -11.11 16.86
CA CYS A 21 8.99 -11.40 16.00
C CYS A 21 8.46 -10.02 15.61
N GLY A 22 9.06 -9.43 14.58
CA GLY A 22 8.52 -8.26 13.93
C GLY A 22 7.20 -8.70 13.33
N THR A 23 6.10 -8.41 14.02
CA THR A 23 4.82 -8.32 13.36
C THR A 23 4.98 -7.17 12.36
N GLU A 24 5.14 -7.48 11.07
CA GLU A 24 4.96 -6.47 10.04
C GLU A 24 3.58 -5.85 10.29
N ALA A 25 3.55 -4.53 10.50
CA ALA A 25 2.29 -3.84 10.61
C ALA A 25 1.47 -4.16 9.34
N PRO A 26 0.16 -4.43 9.48
CA PRO A 26 -0.67 -4.70 8.32
C PRO A 26 -0.50 -3.55 7.33
N ARG A 27 -0.13 -3.89 6.08
CA ARG A 27 -0.02 -2.90 5.01
C ARG A 27 -1.37 -2.18 4.88
N SER A 28 -1.35 -0.87 4.76
CA SER A 28 -2.55 -0.05 4.64
C SER A 28 -2.44 0.86 3.42
N ILE A 29 -3.57 1.05 2.73
CA ILE A 29 -3.70 2.03 1.64
C ILE A 29 -4.95 2.90 1.87
N THR A 30 -4.96 4.10 1.30
CA THR A 30 -6.11 4.98 1.22
C THR A 30 -6.63 5.01 -0.22
N ALA A 31 -7.83 4.47 -0.41
CA ALA A 31 -8.59 4.54 -1.66
C ALA A 31 -9.57 5.71 -1.61
N VAL A 32 -9.63 6.50 -2.68
CA VAL A 32 -10.43 7.72 -2.75
C VAL A 32 -11.43 7.64 -3.90
N SER A 33 -12.69 7.95 -3.62
CA SER A 33 -13.76 7.94 -4.62
C SER A 33 -14.83 8.99 -4.29
N TRP A 34 -15.96 8.94 -4.98
CA TRP A 34 -16.98 9.99 -5.02
C TRP A 34 -17.96 9.99 -3.83
N GLY A 35 -17.82 9.03 -2.91
CA GLY A 35 -18.74 8.86 -1.80
C GLY A 35 -20.17 8.52 -2.19
N GLY A 36 -21.09 8.74 -1.24
CA GLY A 36 -22.51 8.45 -1.43
C GLY A 36 -22.77 6.98 -1.76
N SER A 37 -23.84 6.72 -2.52
CA SER A 37 -24.22 5.34 -2.91
C SER A 37 -23.21 4.70 -3.86
N TYR A 38 -22.52 5.49 -4.67
CA TYR A 38 -21.49 4.98 -5.58
C TYR A 38 -20.26 4.50 -4.79
N GLY A 39 -19.73 5.34 -3.90
CA GLY A 39 -18.61 4.98 -3.03
C GLY A 39 -18.93 3.78 -2.14
N GLN A 40 -20.16 3.69 -1.64
CA GLN A 40 -20.61 2.50 -0.91
C GLN A 40 -20.59 1.24 -1.77
N ALA A 41 -21.11 1.30 -3.00
CA ALA A 41 -21.10 0.17 -3.92
C ALA A 41 -19.67 -0.28 -4.27
N VAL A 42 -18.75 0.67 -4.51
CA VAL A 42 -17.33 0.37 -4.75
C VAL A 42 -16.69 -0.26 -3.52
N ASN A 43 -16.98 0.26 -2.32
CA ASN A 43 -16.44 -0.28 -1.09
C ASN A 43 -16.86 -1.75 -0.86
N GLU A 44 -18.15 -2.04 -1.03
CA GLU A 44 -18.70 -3.38 -0.86
C GLU A 44 -18.22 -4.36 -1.96
N ALA A 45 -18.12 -3.90 -3.20
CA ALA A 45 -17.79 -4.77 -4.33
C ALA A 45 -16.28 -4.94 -4.59
N VAL A 46 -15.45 -3.97 -4.17
CA VAL A 46 -14.02 -3.92 -4.54
C VAL A 46 -13.14 -3.85 -3.30
N ASN A 47 -13.29 -2.83 -2.46
CA ASN A 47 -12.33 -2.55 -1.38
C ASN A 47 -12.36 -3.61 -0.28
N ILE A 48 -13.55 -4.02 0.19
CA ILE A 48 -13.70 -5.06 1.21
C ILE A 48 -13.15 -6.41 0.71
N PRO A 49 -13.56 -6.93 -0.46
CA PRO A 49 -12.99 -8.18 -0.97
C PRO A 49 -11.48 -8.12 -1.18
N PHE A 50 -10.95 -7.02 -1.71
CA PHE A 50 -9.51 -6.83 -1.88
C PHE A 50 -8.77 -6.84 -0.54
N ALA A 51 -9.30 -6.14 0.46
CA ALA A 51 -8.72 -6.09 1.80
C ALA A 51 -8.65 -7.48 2.44
N GLU A 52 -9.72 -8.27 2.31
CA GLU A 52 -9.80 -9.65 2.80
C GLU A 52 -8.84 -10.59 2.07
N GLU A 53 -8.78 -10.53 0.74
CA GLU A 53 -7.93 -11.41 -0.08
C GLU A 53 -6.44 -11.12 0.14
N MET A 54 -6.07 -9.84 0.20
CA MET A 54 -4.67 -9.41 0.25
C MET A 54 -4.15 -9.28 1.68
N GLY A 55 -5.04 -9.31 2.69
CA GLY A 55 -4.70 -9.01 4.09
C GLY A 55 -4.17 -7.59 4.28
N ILE A 56 -4.70 -6.63 3.51
CA ILE A 56 -4.31 -5.22 3.50
C ILE A 56 -5.48 -4.41 4.05
N ASN A 57 -5.20 -3.41 4.89
CA ASN A 57 -6.24 -2.48 5.32
C ASN A 57 -6.50 -1.43 4.24
N VAL A 58 -7.77 -1.19 3.88
CA VAL A 58 -8.14 -0.16 2.91
C VAL A 58 -8.94 0.91 3.64
N GLY A 59 -8.32 2.08 3.84
CA GLY A 59 -9.03 3.30 4.20
C GLY A 59 -9.78 3.83 3.00
N VAL A 60 -11.00 4.34 3.21
CA VAL A 60 -11.81 4.96 2.14
C VAL A 60 -12.04 6.42 2.48
N GLU A 61 -11.73 7.29 1.53
CA GLU A 61 -12.00 8.72 1.62
C GLU A 61 -12.84 9.19 0.44
N ASP A 62 -13.64 10.23 0.69
CA ASP A 62 -14.47 10.85 -0.32
C ASP A 62 -13.85 12.16 -0.81
N TYR A 63 -14.03 12.46 -2.10
CA TYR A 63 -13.63 13.74 -2.68
C TYR A 63 -14.66 14.26 -3.69
N ASN A 64 -14.52 15.53 -4.08
CA ASN A 64 -15.47 16.21 -4.97
C ASN A 64 -15.14 16.09 -6.46
N GLY A 65 -14.15 15.26 -6.83
CA GLY A 65 -13.66 15.16 -8.20
C GLY A 65 -12.62 16.21 -8.58
N GLY A 66 -12.08 16.06 -9.80
CA GLY A 66 -11.06 16.93 -10.34
C GLY A 66 -9.68 16.78 -9.67
N LEU A 67 -8.75 17.63 -10.09
CA LEU A 67 -7.33 17.52 -9.70
C LEU A 67 -6.92 18.47 -8.58
N ALA A 68 -7.83 19.30 -8.05
CA ALA A 68 -7.46 20.37 -7.12
C ALA A 68 -6.86 19.82 -5.81
N GLN A 69 -7.48 18.80 -5.21
CA GLN A 69 -6.99 18.20 -3.97
C GLN A 69 -5.70 17.39 -4.19
N ILE A 70 -5.62 16.65 -5.31
CA ILE A 70 -4.40 15.91 -5.70
C ILE A 70 -3.24 16.89 -5.88
N ARG A 71 -3.45 17.96 -6.65
CA ARG A 71 -2.44 19.00 -6.88
C ARG A 71 -1.97 19.63 -5.57
N ALA A 72 -2.90 19.97 -4.68
CA ALA A 72 -2.55 20.53 -3.37
C ALA A 72 -1.67 19.57 -2.56
N GLN A 73 -1.96 18.27 -2.54
CA GLN A 73 -1.14 17.28 -1.82
C GLN A 73 0.26 17.13 -2.43
N VAL A 74 0.36 17.08 -3.76
CA VAL A 74 1.63 16.97 -4.48
C VAL A 74 2.48 18.23 -4.27
N GLU A 75 1.89 19.41 -4.39
CA GLU A 75 2.59 20.70 -4.22
C GLU A 75 3.19 20.88 -2.83
N ILE A 76 2.49 20.44 -1.79
CA ILE A 76 2.98 20.54 -0.40
C ILE A 76 3.81 19.34 0.05
N GLY A 77 3.88 18.28 -0.78
CA GLY A 77 4.61 17.05 -0.48
C GLY A 77 4.03 16.22 0.67
N ASN A 78 2.74 16.39 1.00
CA ASN A 78 2.05 15.66 2.06
C ASN A 78 0.94 14.79 1.45
N ILE A 79 1.37 13.75 0.75
CA ILE A 79 0.50 12.80 0.06
C ILE A 79 0.05 11.72 1.05
N HIS A 80 -1.26 11.57 1.20
CA HIS A 80 -1.88 10.53 2.04
C HIS A 80 -2.91 9.69 1.28
N TRP A 81 -3.16 10.03 0.01
CA TRP A 81 -3.99 9.27 -0.93
C TRP A 81 -3.11 8.37 -1.77
N ASP A 82 -3.45 7.08 -1.83
CA ASP A 82 -2.67 6.10 -2.59
C ASP A 82 -3.32 5.76 -3.94
N VAL A 83 -4.65 5.58 -3.96
CA VAL A 83 -5.41 5.26 -5.17
C VAL A 83 -6.62 6.18 -5.27
N VAL A 84 -6.77 6.88 -6.40
CA VAL A 84 -7.89 7.81 -6.63
C VAL A 84 -8.67 7.39 -7.86
N ASP A 85 -9.98 7.24 -7.69
CA ASP A 85 -10.94 7.01 -8.76
C ASP A 85 -11.28 8.35 -9.47
N LEU A 86 -10.79 8.49 -10.70
CA LEU A 86 -10.84 9.72 -11.50
C LEU A 86 -11.71 9.55 -12.75
N GLU A 87 -12.34 10.63 -13.18
CA GLU A 87 -12.86 10.71 -14.53
C GLU A 87 -11.70 10.63 -15.55
N PHE A 88 -11.94 9.99 -16.69
CA PHE A 88 -10.92 9.76 -17.71
C PHE A 88 -10.20 11.05 -18.15
N ALA A 89 -10.95 12.15 -18.33
CA ALA A 89 -10.37 13.43 -18.72
C ALA A 89 -9.42 14.01 -17.65
N ASP A 90 -9.75 13.82 -16.37
CA ASP A 90 -8.89 14.26 -15.27
C ASP A 90 -7.68 13.34 -15.10
N ALA A 91 -7.82 12.03 -15.32
CA ALA A 91 -6.68 11.11 -15.32
C ALA A 91 -5.64 11.49 -16.38
N VAL A 92 -6.08 11.78 -17.62
CA VAL A 92 -5.18 12.23 -18.70
C VAL A 92 -4.46 13.51 -18.30
N ARG A 93 -5.19 14.50 -17.82
CA ARG A 93 -4.60 15.79 -17.39
C ARG A 93 -3.67 15.62 -16.19
N GLY A 94 -4.02 14.77 -15.22
CA GLY A 94 -3.21 14.48 -14.06
C GLY A 94 -1.87 13.83 -14.43
N CYS A 95 -1.88 12.93 -15.42
CA CYS A 95 -0.65 12.39 -16.00
C CYS A 95 0.19 13.48 -16.69
N ASP A 96 -0.41 14.32 -17.54
CA ASP A 96 0.28 15.39 -18.26
C ASP A 96 0.89 16.44 -17.32
N GLU A 97 0.21 16.73 -16.20
CA GLU A 97 0.67 17.65 -15.16
C GLU A 97 1.71 17.03 -14.20
N GLY A 98 1.96 15.72 -14.30
CA GLY A 98 2.90 15.01 -13.42
C GLY A 98 2.37 14.81 -11.99
N LEU A 99 1.05 14.80 -11.81
CA LEU A 99 0.38 14.62 -10.52
C LEU A 99 0.17 13.15 -10.15
N LEU A 100 0.24 12.24 -11.12
CA LEU A 100 -0.04 10.82 -10.97
C LEU A 100 1.21 9.99 -11.29
N GLU A 101 1.42 8.92 -10.54
CA GLU A 101 2.49 7.97 -10.84
C GLU A 101 2.15 7.12 -12.07
N PRO A 102 3.14 6.83 -12.94
CA PRO A 102 2.93 5.92 -14.06
C PRO A 102 2.67 4.50 -13.56
N ILE A 103 1.58 3.89 -14.03
CA ILE A 103 1.26 2.50 -13.72
C ILE A 103 2.10 1.58 -14.60
N ASP A 104 2.78 0.62 -13.98
CA ASP A 104 3.47 -0.47 -14.68
C ASP A 104 2.47 -1.29 -15.51
N THR A 105 2.66 -1.34 -16.82
CA THR A 105 1.78 -2.05 -17.74
C THR A 105 1.95 -3.56 -17.68
N ASP A 106 3.06 -4.06 -17.14
CA ASP A 106 3.36 -5.49 -17.06
C ASP A 106 2.54 -6.18 -15.96
N ILE A 107 1.96 -5.41 -15.02
CA ILE A 107 1.07 -5.90 -13.97
C ILE A 107 -0.32 -6.28 -14.48
N LYS A 108 -0.68 -5.89 -15.71
CA LYS A 108 -2.02 -6.11 -16.24
C LYS A 108 -2.27 -7.59 -16.51
N THR A 109 -3.25 -8.18 -15.83
CA THR A 109 -3.89 -9.41 -16.29
C THR A 109 -4.51 -9.15 -17.68
N PRO A 110 -4.45 -10.09 -18.63
CA PRO A 110 -5.09 -9.92 -19.93
C PRO A 110 -6.54 -9.48 -19.76
N GLY A 111 -7.00 -8.53 -20.59
CA GLY A 111 -8.38 -8.05 -20.53
C GLY A 111 -9.38 -9.20 -20.63
N HIS A 112 -10.58 -9.02 -20.08
CA HIS A 112 -11.65 -10.02 -20.24
C HIS A 112 -12.04 -10.24 -21.72
N ASP A 113 -11.65 -9.30 -22.60
CA ASP A 113 -11.76 -9.37 -24.06
C ASP A 113 -10.60 -10.11 -24.76
N ARG A 114 -9.63 -10.61 -23.99
CA ARG A 114 -8.42 -11.33 -24.46
C ARG A 114 -7.51 -10.51 -25.37
N THR A 115 -7.56 -9.18 -25.29
CA THR A 115 -6.59 -8.29 -25.94
C THR A 115 -5.66 -7.59 -24.96
#